data_AF-A0A973WNA4-F1
#
_entry.id   AF-A0A973WNA4-F1
#
_cell.length_a   1.000
_cell.length_b   1.000
_cell.length_c   1.000
_cell.angle_alpha   90.00
_cell.angle_beta   90.00
_cell.angle_gamma   90.00
#
_symmetry.space_group_name_H-M   'P 1'
#
loop_
_entity.id
_entity.type
_entity.pdbx_description
1 polymer ?
#
loop_
_entity_poly.entity_id
_entity_poly.type
_entity_poly.pdbx_seq_one_letter_code
_entity_poly.pdbx_strand_id
1 'polypeptide(L)' 'MQRRRFKQTDSLEIRLGDQAERLRKEAQGTYPGVERERLIQRARQAETAAQMADWLRPSGTPAQK' A
#
# COMPACT_ATOMS: atom_id res chain seq x y z
N MET A 1 -27.90 8.89 -2.90
CA MET A 1 -26.42 8.86 -2.83
C MET A 1 -25.91 7.72 -3.68
N GLN A 2 -25.19 8.00 -4.77
CA GLN A 2 -24.58 6.94 -5.58
C GLN A 2 -23.25 6.51 -4.98
N ARG A 3 -23.13 5.24 -4.59
CA ARG A 3 -21.86 4.67 -4.12
C ARG A 3 -20.95 4.46 -5.33
N ARG A 4 -19.78 5.12 -5.35
CA ARG A 4 -18.78 4.96 -6.40
C ARG A 4 -18.07 3.61 -6.20
N ARG A 5 -18.54 2.57 -6.90
CA ARG A 5 -17.96 1.23 -6.83
C ARG A 5 -16.75 1.16 -7.76
N PHE A 6 -15.56 1.32 -7.21
CA PHE A 6 -14.31 1.15 -7.95
C PHE A 6 -13.94 -0.34 -7.96
N LYS A 7 -13.71 -0.93 -9.13
CA LYS A 7 -13.16 -2.28 -9.22
C LYS A 7 -11.66 -2.18 -8.92
N GLN A 8 -11.22 -2.83 -7.84
CA GLN A 8 -9.80 -3.03 -7.59
C GLN A 8 -9.38 -4.26 -8.40
N THR A 9 -8.70 -4.00 -9.51
CA THR A 9 -8.19 -5.05 -10.41
C THR A 9 -6.97 -5.74 -9.80
N ASP A 10 -6.13 -4.96 -9.12
CA ASP A 10 -4.91 -5.44 -8.47
C ASP A 10 -5.17 -5.83 -7.01
N SER A 11 -4.40 -6.81 -6.52
CA SER A 11 -4.47 -7.27 -5.14
C SER A 11 -4.15 -6.13 -4.15
N LEU A 12 -4.68 -6.25 -2.94
CA LEU A 12 -4.49 -5.24 -1.89
C LEU A 12 -3.00 -5.02 -1.59
N GLU A 13 -2.23 -6.10 -1.51
CA GLU A 13 -0.77 -6.05 -1.28
C GLU A 13 0.00 -5.35 -2.42
N ILE A 14 -0.34 -5.58 -3.69
CA ILE A 14 0.30 -4.87 -4.82
C ILE A 14 0.05 -3.37 -4.71
N ARG A 15 -1.20 -2.96 -4.44
CA ARG A 15 -1.56 -1.54 -4.34
C ARG A 15 -0.87 -0.85 -3.17
N LEU A 16 -0.70 -1.55 -2.05
CA LEU A 16 0.02 -1.04 -0.89
C LEU A 16 1.54 -0.97 -1.14
N GLY A 17 2.09 -1.92 -1.91
CA GLY A 17 3.47 -1.87 -2.40
C GLY A 17 3.73 -0.65 -3.29
N ASP A 18 2.89 -0.44 -4.31
CA ASP A 18 2.96 0.74 -5.18
C ASP A 18 2.87 2.05 -4.39
N GLN A 19 2.01 2.07 -3.36
CA GLN A 19 1.86 3.23 -2.50
C GLN A 19 3.13 3.48 -1.66
N ALA A 20 3.76 2.43 -1.13
CA ALA A 20 5.02 2.55 -0.40
C ALA A 20 6.14 3.10 -1.31
N GLU A 21 6.24 2.62 -2.55
CA GLU A 21 7.22 3.13 -3.51
C GLU A 21 6.99 4.60 -3.86
N ARG A 22 5.73 5.00 -4.07
CA ARG A 22 5.39 6.42 -4.33
C ARG A 22 5.78 7.31 -3.15
N LEU A 23 5.45 6.90 -1.93
CA LEU A 23 5.79 7.64 -0.71
C LEU A 23 7.31 7.74 -0.52
N ARG A 24 8.08 6.71 -0.88
CA ARG A 24 9.55 6.76 -0.88
C ARG A 24 10.10 7.74 -1.92
N LYS A 25 9.55 7.74 -3.13
CA LYS A 25 9.94 8.71 -4.18
C LYS A 25 9.63 10.15 -3.75
N GLU A 26 8.48 10.37 -3.13
CA GLU A 26 8.10 11.67 -2.56
C GLU A 26 9.06 12.09 -1.44
N ALA A 27 9.40 11.16 -0.54
CA ALA A 27 10.37 11.41 0.53
C ALA A 27 11.79 11.71 0.02
N GLN A 28 12.16 11.23 -1.17
CA GLN A 28 13.44 11.58 -1.80
C GLN A 28 13.43 13.00 -2.37
N GLY A 29 12.27 13.49 -2.83
CA GLY A 29 12.11 14.84 -3.37
C GLY A 29 11.89 15.92 -2.31
N THR A 30 11.44 15.56 -1.10
CA THR A 30 11.23 16.51 0.00
C THR A 30 12.52 16.86 0.75
N TYR A 31 12.63 18.13 1.17
CA TYR A 31 13.73 18.57 2.03
C TYR A 31 13.76 17.78 3.34
N PRO A 32 14.95 17.48 3.91
CA PRO A 32 15.07 16.79 5.18
C PRO A 32 14.32 17.53 6.30
N GLY A 33 13.43 16.82 6.98
CA GLY A 33 12.64 17.37 8.08
C GLY A 33 11.45 16.46 8.41
N VAL A 34 10.55 16.97 9.25
CA VAL A 34 9.41 16.22 9.79
C VAL A 34 8.52 15.67 8.67
N GLU A 35 8.35 16.40 7.57
CA GLU A 35 7.52 15.93 6.46
C GLU A 35 8.13 14.73 5.73
N ARG A 36 9.45 14.75 5.51
CA ARG A 36 10.18 13.62 4.94
C ARG A 36 10.07 12.38 5.84
N GLU A 37 10.22 12.55 7.15
CA GLU A 37 10.06 11.45 8.11
C GLU A 37 8.64 10.89 8.13
N ARG A 38 7.62 11.75 8.04
CA ARG A 38 6.22 11.31 7.92
C ARG A 38 5.98 10.50 6.65
N LEU A 39 6.52 10.93 5.51
CA LEU A 39 6.42 10.18 4.25
C LEU A 39 7.11 8.81 4.35
N ILE A 40 8.31 8.75 4.94
CA ILE A 40 9.02 7.49 5.18
C ILE A 40 8.23 6.58 6.12
N GLN A 41 7.69 7.12 7.21
CA GLN A 41 6.92 6.36 8.17
C GLN A 41 5.64 5.81 7.55
N ARG A 42 4.99 6.58 6.69
CA ARG A 42 3.79 6.17 5.96
C ARG A 42 4.11 5.11 4.90
N ALA A 43 5.26 5.20 4.24
CA ALA A 43 5.74 4.16 3.34
C ALA A 43 5.92 2.83 4.07
N ARG A 44 6.58 2.86 5.25
CA ARG A 44 6.76 1.67 6.09
C ARG A 44 5.42 1.07 6.54
N GLN A 45 4.47 1.90 6.95
CA GLN A 45 3.13 1.43 7.32
C GLN A 45 2.44 0.74 6.14
N ALA A 46 2.57 1.28 4.92
CA ALA A 46 2.00 0.65 3.72
C ALA A 46 2.65 -0.72 3.43
N GLU A 47 3.96 -0.87 3.60
CA GLU A 47 4.65 -2.16 3.48
C GLU A 47 4.18 -3.17 4.53
N THR A 48 4.09 -2.74 5.79
CA THR A 48 3.59 -3.61 6.87
C THR A 48 2.13 -4.00 6.62
N ALA A 49 1.29 -3.09 6.14
CA ALA A 49 -0.08 -3.39 5.79
C ALA A 49 -0.18 -4.36 4.61
N ALA A 50 0.71 -4.27 3.62
CA ALA A 50 0.79 -5.23 2.52
C ALA A 50 1.13 -6.63 3.04
N GLN A 51 2.11 -6.73 3.93
CA GLN A 51 2.51 -8.00 4.54
C GLN A 51 1.41 -8.58 5.44
N MET A 52 0.71 -7.74 6.21
CA MET A 52 -0.45 -8.17 7.00
C MET A 52 -1.60 -8.64 6.11
N ALA A 53 -1.84 -7.99 4.97
CA ALA A 53 -2.85 -8.40 4.01
C ALA A 53 -2.55 -9.80 3.45
N ASP A 54 -1.28 -10.08 3.17
CA ASP A 54 -0.82 -11.41 2.73
C ASP A 54 -1.04 -12.46 3.83
N TRP A 55 -0.72 -12.14 5.09
CA TRP A 55 -0.98 -13.05 6.23
C TRP A 55 -2.45 -13.32 6.48
N LEU A 56 -3.29 -12.30 6.34
CA LEU A 56 -4.74 -12.38 6.52
C LEU A 56 -5.45 -12.97 5.30
N ARG A 57 -4.70 -13.26 4.22
CA ARG A 57 -5.24 -13.92 3.05
C ARG A 57 -5.63 -15.34 3.46
N PRO A 58 -6.92 -15.70 3.38
CA PRO A 58 -7.35 -17.02 3.81
C PRO A 58 -6.63 -18.10 2.99
N SER A 59 -5.96 -19.03 3.67
CA SER A 59 -5.40 -20.25 3.09
C SER A 59 -6.52 -21.23 2.73
N GLY A 60 -7.39 -20.82 1.81
CA GLY A 60 -8.60 -21.55 1.51
C GLY A 60 -9.44 -20.84 0.47
N THR A 61 -8.96 -20.80 -0.77
CA THR A 61 -9.77 -20.93 -2.00
C THR A 61 -8.82 -20.96 -3.19
N PRO A 62 -9.03 -21.87 -4.17
CA PRO A 62 -8.04 -22.16 -5.20
C PRO A 62 -7.78 -20.92 -6.05
N ALA A 63 -6.50 -20.72 -6.37
CA ALA A 63 -6.07 -19.92 -7.50
C ALA A 63 -6.99 -20.23 -8.71
N GLN A 64 -7.72 -19.23 -9.19
CA GLN A 64 -8.47 -19.32 -10.43
C GLN A 64 -8.04 -18.11 -11.27
N LYS A 65 -7.22 -18.48 -12.27
CA LYS A 65 -6.78 -17.81 -13.51
C LYS A 65 -6.82 -16.30 -13.61
#